data_AF-A0A1J9PUI9-F1
#
_entry.id   AF-A0A1J9PUI9-F1
#
_cell.length_a   1.000
_cell.length_b   1.000
_cell.length_c   1.000
_cell.angle_alpha   90.00
_cell.angle_beta   90.00
_cell.angle_gamma   90.00
#
_symmetry.space_group_name_H-M   'P 1'
#
loop_
_entity.id
_entity.type
_entity.pdbx_description
1 polymer ?
#
loop_
_entity_poly.entity_id
_entity_poly.type
_entity_poly.pdbx_seq_one_letter_code
_entity_poly.pdbx_strand_id
1 'polypeptide(L)'
;MLRQCRRLMRTSNDKRTIFVQHRKHPTPVQPGIYVPHEIFSQAAQDLAKLTATLDSTVWKKWTHEYPRMPAADKTQLQRLVSEKNAEAIANSSRHVAQSTLWGYVCRTYTSDEHLVLSAERDPEAVLRMRERIDGVLESWRG
;
A
#
# COMPACT_ATOMS: atom_id res chain seq x y z
N MET A 1 -29.30 22.25 -9.87
CA MET A 1 -29.85 23.27 -8.95
C MET A 1 -30.84 22.59 -8.01
N LEU A 2 -30.42 22.25 -6.78
CA LEU A 2 -31.28 21.56 -5.81
C LEU A 2 -32.06 22.58 -4.98
N ARG A 3 -33.39 22.60 -5.14
CA ARG A 3 -34.31 23.43 -4.35
C ARG A 3 -34.32 22.94 -2.90
N GLN A 4 -33.82 23.77 -1.98
CA GLN A 4 -33.87 23.54 -0.53
C GLN A 4 -35.30 23.69 -0.01
N CYS A 5 -35.90 22.61 0.49
CA CYS A 5 -37.15 22.68 1.25
C CYS A 5 -36.85 22.81 2.74
N ARG A 6 -36.77 24.04 3.26
CA ARG A 6 -36.78 24.31 4.71
C ARG A 6 -38.21 24.21 5.23
N ARG A 7 -38.50 23.23 6.09
CA ARG A 7 -39.74 23.19 6.88
C ARG A 7 -39.61 24.14 8.07
N LEU A 8 -40.45 25.17 8.10
CA LEU A 8 -40.65 26.05 9.26
C LEU A 8 -41.83 25.50 10.07
N MET A 9 -41.60 25.11 11.32
CA MET A 9 -42.67 24.91 12.30
C MET A 9 -42.72 26.11 13.24
N ARG A 10 -43.92 26.64 13.46
CA ARG A 10 -44.23 27.65 14.48
C ARG A 10 -44.93 26.94 15.64
N THR A 11 -44.42 27.08 16.85
CA THR A 11 -45.20 26.81 18.06
C THR A 11 -45.62 28.13 18.69
N SER A 12 -46.88 28.12 19.12
CA SER A 12 -47.62 29.16 19.82
C SER A 12 -46.85 29.74 21.02
N ASN A 13 -46.87 31.07 21.14
CA ASN A 13 -46.48 31.88 22.30
C ASN A 13 -45.06 31.69 22.86
N ASP A 14 -44.04 32.11 22.11
CA ASP A 14 -43.00 33.01 22.65
C ASP A 14 -42.14 33.62 21.53
N LYS A 15 -41.75 34.89 21.70
CA LYS A 15 -41.09 35.74 20.67
C LYS A 15 -39.60 35.42 20.44
N ARG A 16 -39.20 34.15 20.34
CA ARG A 16 -37.83 33.78 19.92
C ARG A 16 -37.80 32.58 18.99
N THR A 17 -37.31 32.83 17.78
CA THR A 17 -36.87 31.79 16.84
C THR A 17 -35.65 31.07 17.44
N ILE A 18 -35.84 29.82 17.88
CA ILE A 18 -34.72 28.96 18.25
C ILE A 18 -34.24 28.27 16.97
N PHE A 19 -33.01 28.58 16.55
CA PHE A 19 -32.33 27.78 15.54
C PHE A 19 -31.96 26.44 16.17
N VAL A 20 -32.58 25.35 15.72
CA VAL A 20 -32.13 23.99 16.07
C VAL A 20 -30.77 23.78 15.41
N GLN A 21 -29.69 24.03 16.15
CA GLN A 21 -28.39 23.49 15.81
C GLN A 21 -28.51 21.97 15.93
N HIS A 22 -28.43 21.26 14.80
CA HIS A 22 -28.06 19.86 14.82
C HIS A 22 -26.72 19.76 15.56
N ARG A 23 -26.74 19.28 16.81
CA ARG A 23 -25.53 18.83 17.47
C ARG A 23 -24.89 17.82 16.52
N LYS A 24 -23.69 18.12 16.03
CA LYS A 24 -22.83 17.11 15.42
C LYS A 24 -22.72 16.01 16.48
N HIS A 25 -23.27 14.84 16.19
CA HIS A 25 -23.01 13.66 17.00
C HIS A 25 -21.49 13.57 17.16
N PRO A 26 -20.94 13.52 18.38
CA PRO A 26 -19.55 13.15 18.53
C PRO A 26 -19.44 11.77 17.88
N THR A 27 -18.58 11.66 16.88
CA THR A 27 -18.14 10.36 16.36
C THR A 27 -17.79 9.50 17.57
N PRO A 28 -18.29 8.26 17.66
CA PRO A 28 -17.92 7.39 18.77
C PRO A 28 -16.40 7.33 18.81
N VAL A 29 -15.84 7.79 19.93
CA VAL A 29 -14.42 7.64 20.23
C VAL A 29 -14.17 6.14 20.12
N GLN A 30 -13.44 5.73 19.08
CA GLN A 30 -13.00 4.34 19.00
C GLN A 30 -12.25 4.05 20.30
N PRO A 31 -12.61 2.99 21.05
CA PRO A 31 -11.90 2.65 22.27
C PRO A 31 -10.45 2.31 21.90
N GLY A 32 -9.57 3.29 22.05
CA GLY A 32 -8.13 3.09 21.90
C GLY A 32 -7.60 2.39 23.14
N ILE A 33 -6.77 1.37 22.94
CA ILE A 33 -6.01 0.77 24.03
C ILE A 33 -4.91 1.78 24.39
N TYR A 34 -4.88 2.24 25.64
CA TYR A 34 -3.78 3.06 26.13
C TYR A 34 -2.53 2.19 26.20
N VAL A 35 -1.49 2.59 25.44
CA VAL A 35 -0.18 1.96 25.48
C VAL A 35 0.79 2.94 26.12
N PRO A 36 1.44 2.59 27.23
CA PRO A 36 2.51 3.40 27.83
C PRO A 36 3.56 3.79 26.79
N HIS A 37 4.04 5.03 26.89
CA HIS A 37 4.97 5.58 25.90
C HIS A 37 6.27 4.76 25.78
N GLU A 38 6.77 4.19 26.88
CA GLU A 38 7.96 3.34 26.82
C GLU A 38 7.71 2.08 25.99
N ILE A 39 6.55 1.45 26.16
CA ILE A 39 6.16 0.23 25.42
C ILE A 39 6.01 0.55 23.93
N PHE A 40 5.34 1.65 23.59
CA PHE A 40 5.21 2.09 22.20
C PHE A 40 6.58 2.36 21.56
N SER A 41 7.43 3.10 22.27
CA SER A 41 8.76 3.47 21.76
C SER A 41 9.65 2.25 21.56
N GLN A 42 9.63 1.29 22.50
CA GLN A 42 10.35 0.04 22.37
C GLN A 42 9.85 -0.78 21.18
N ALA A 43 8.53 -0.95 21.04
CA ALA A 43 7.94 -1.68 19.92
C ALA A 43 8.28 -1.02 18.56
N ALA A 44 8.27 0.31 18.48
CA ALA A 44 8.66 1.04 17.29
C ALA A 44 10.14 0.83 16.93
N GLN A 45 11.04 0.84 17.92
CA GLN A 45 12.46 0.56 17.69
C GLN A 45 12.69 -0.88 17.23
N ASP A 46 12.03 -1.85 17.85
CA ASP A 46 12.19 -3.25 17.49
C ASP A 46 11.61 -3.54 16.09
N LEU A 47 10.48 -2.93 15.74
CA LEU A 47 9.95 -2.97 14.38
C LEU A 47 10.95 -2.38 13.38
N ALA A 48 11.56 -1.22 13.68
CA ALA A 48 12.55 -0.60 12.80
C ALA A 48 13.79 -1.50 12.59
N LYS A 49 14.29 -2.15 13.66
CA LYS A 49 15.39 -3.12 13.58
C LYS A 49 15.03 -4.33 12.71
N LEU A 50 13.83 -4.86 12.86
CA LEU A 50 13.34 -6.00 12.07
C LEU A 50 13.24 -5.63 10.58
N THR A 51 12.64 -4.47 10.27
CA THR A 51 12.54 -3.97 8.90
C THR A 51 13.94 -3.79 8.28
N ALA A 52 14.87 -3.14 8.99
CA ALA A 52 16.24 -2.95 8.50
C ALA A 52 16.98 -4.27 8.24
N THR A 53 16.75 -5.29 9.09
CA THR A 53 17.36 -6.61 8.94
C THR A 53 16.80 -7.34 7.72
N LEU A 54 15.48 -7.27 7.52
CA LEU A 54 14.83 -7.83 6.33
C LEU A 54 15.31 -7.14 5.06
N ASP A 55 15.33 -5.81 5.05
CA ASP A 55 15.80 -5.01 3.91
C ASP A 55 17.24 -5.38 3.53
N SER A 56 18.15 -5.46 4.50
CA SER A 56 19.53 -5.90 4.28
C SER A 56 19.59 -7.32 3.70
N THR A 57 18.77 -8.24 4.21
CA THR A 57 18.76 -9.65 3.75
C THR A 57 18.26 -9.76 2.32
N VAL A 58 17.16 -9.09 2.00
CA VAL A 58 16.62 -9.02 0.63
C VAL A 58 17.66 -8.40 -0.30
N TRP A 59 18.28 -7.30 0.13
CA TRP A 59 19.23 -6.57 -0.69
C TRP A 59 20.49 -7.37 -0.99
N LYS A 60 21.05 -8.09 0.00
CA LYS A 60 22.17 -9.02 -0.18
C LYS A 60 21.82 -10.11 -1.19
N LYS A 61 20.62 -10.70 -1.05
CA LYS A 61 20.13 -11.74 -1.97
C LYS A 61 20.02 -11.20 -3.40
N TRP A 62 19.40 -10.05 -3.61
CA TRP A 62 19.23 -9.49 -4.95
C TRP A 62 20.51 -8.99 -5.58
N THR A 63 21.46 -8.49 -4.79
CA THR A 63 22.78 -8.14 -5.33
C THR A 63 23.51 -9.37 -5.87
N HIS A 64 23.29 -10.53 -5.26
CA HIS A 64 23.84 -11.80 -5.74
C HIS A 64 23.05 -12.37 -6.93
N GLU A 65 21.72 -12.37 -6.86
CA GLU A 65 20.85 -12.93 -7.91
C GLU A 65 20.80 -12.08 -9.18
N TYR A 66 20.92 -10.76 -9.07
CA TYR A 66 20.73 -9.81 -10.17
C TYR A 66 21.89 -8.81 -10.27
N PRO A 67 23.12 -9.27 -10.55
CA PRO A 67 24.31 -8.41 -10.56
C PRO A 67 24.27 -7.33 -11.64
N ARG A 68 23.51 -7.53 -12.73
CA ARG A 68 23.35 -6.58 -13.84
C ARG A 68 22.08 -5.73 -13.74
N MET A 69 21.37 -5.75 -12.61
CA MET A 69 20.21 -4.87 -12.40
C MET A 69 20.61 -3.38 -12.58
N PRO A 70 19.89 -2.60 -13.40
CA PRO A 70 20.16 -1.18 -13.56
C PRO A 70 20.08 -0.41 -12.24
N ALA A 71 20.96 0.58 -12.04
CA ALA A 71 21.04 1.32 -10.78
C ALA A 71 19.75 2.10 -10.44
N ALA A 72 19.01 2.57 -11.45
CA ALA A 72 17.72 3.22 -11.26
C ALA A 72 16.68 2.24 -10.70
N ASP A 73 16.55 1.06 -11.31
CA ASP A 73 15.65 -0.01 -10.85
C ASP A 73 16.02 -0.47 -9.45
N LYS A 74 17.32 -0.65 -9.19
CA LYS A 74 17.89 -1.00 -7.89
C LYS A 74 17.38 -0.08 -6.78
N THR A 75 17.51 1.22 -7.01
CA THR A 75 17.14 2.26 -6.03
C THR A 75 15.64 2.27 -5.81
N GLN A 76 14.85 2.14 -6.87
CA GLN A 76 13.39 2.15 -6.77
C GLN A 76 12.85 0.90 -6.07
N LEU A 77 13.38 -0.28 -6.42
CA LEU A 77 13.03 -1.54 -5.79
C LEU A 77 13.39 -1.57 -4.31
N GLN A 78 14.56 -1.04 -3.93
CA GLN A 78 14.95 -0.91 -2.54
C GLN A 78 13.94 -0.08 -1.75
N ARG A 79 13.54 1.07 -2.28
CA ARG A 79 12.52 1.92 -1.66
C ARG A 79 11.17 1.20 -1.52
N LEU A 80 10.69 0.58 -2.60
CA LEU A 80 9.39 -0.11 -2.63
C LEU A 80 9.34 -1.31 -1.65
N VAL A 81 10.44 -2.04 -1.52
CA VAL A 81 10.54 -3.16 -0.57
C VAL A 81 10.56 -2.66 0.86
N SER A 82 11.36 -1.63 1.17
CA SER A 82 11.39 -1.04 2.52
C SER A 82 10.02 -0.50 2.96
N GLU A 83 9.31 0.19 2.07
CA GLU A 83 7.96 0.71 2.35
C GLU A 83 6.97 -0.43 2.66
N LYS A 84 7.03 -1.53 1.89
CA LYS A 84 6.10 -2.66 2.06
C LYS A 84 6.50 -3.64 3.14
N ASN A 85 7.78 -3.73 3.52
CA ASN A 85 8.24 -4.66 4.55
C ASN A 85 7.69 -4.29 5.94
N ALA A 86 7.50 -3.00 6.22
CA ALA A 86 6.84 -2.57 7.46
C ALA A 86 5.41 -3.14 7.56
N GLU A 87 4.64 -3.06 6.47
CA GLU A 87 3.30 -3.64 6.37
C GLU A 87 3.35 -5.18 6.35
N ALA A 88 4.37 -5.76 5.71
CA ALA A 88 4.58 -7.21 5.65
C ALA A 88 4.78 -7.80 7.05
N ILE A 89 5.57 -7.15 7.90
CA ILE A 89 5.81 -7.57 9.27
C ILE A 89 4.50 -7.53 10.06
N ALA A 90 3.72 -6.45 9.93
CA ALA A 90 2.42 -6.32 10.58
C ALA A 90 1.44 -7.43 10.14
N ASN A 91 1.47 -7.81 8.87
CA ASN A 91 0.58 -8.80 8.28
C ASN A 91 1.17 -10.22 8.19
N SER A 92 2.36 -10.46 8.76
CA SER A 92 3.09 -11.74 8.68
C SER A 92 3.28 -12.30 7.25
N SER A 93 3.44 -11.40 6.26
CA SER A 93 3.60 -11.78 4.84
C SER A 93 5.06 -12.13 4.51
N ARG A 94 5.26 -13.25 3.80
CA ARG A 94 6.60 -13.80 3.50
C ARG A 94 7.12 -13.50 2.09
N HIS A 95 6.27 -13.06 1.18
CA HIS A 95 6.60 -12.96 -0.26
C HIS A 95 6.72 -11.52 -0.78
N VAL A 96 6.80 -10.53 0.11
CA VAL A 96 6.75 -9.11 -0.27
C VAL A 96 7.87 -8.69 -1.20
N ALA A 97 9.10 -9.15 -0.97
CA ALA A 97 10.21 -8.86 -1.87
C ALA A 97 9.94 -9.41 -3.29
N GLN A 98 9.61 -10.69 -3.41
CA GLN A 98 9.36 -11.35 -4.70
C GLN A 98 8.17 -10.74 -5.45
N SER A 99 7.05 -10.48 -4.75
CA SER A 99 5.87 -9.88 -5.37
C SER A 99 6.11 -8.43 -5.78
N THR A 100 6.94 -7.70 -5.02
CA THR A 100 7.34 -6.33 -5.36
C THR A 100 8.26 -6.29 -6.57
N LEU A 101 9.24 -7.19 -6.65
CA LEU A 101 10.09 -7.36 -7.83
C LEU A 101 9.26 -7.66 -9.08
N TRP A 102 8.41 -8.69 -8.99
CA TRP A 102 7.55 -9.10 -10.10
C TRP A 102 6.61 -7.97 -10.54
N GLY A 103 5.94 -7.33 -9.58
CA GLY A 103 5.03 -6.22 -9.85
C GLY A 103 5.74 -4.99 -10.44
N TYR A 104 6.98 -4.72 -10.01
CA TYR A 104 7.79 -3.64 -10.56
C TYR A 104 8.19 -3.93 -12.01
N VAL A 105 8.72 -5.13 -12.29
CA VAL A 105 9.13 -5.50 -13.64
C VAL A 105 7.93 -5.50 -14.59
N CYS A 106 6.81 -6.07 -14.17
CA CYS A 106 5.57 -6.05 -14.95
C CYS A 106 5.14 -4.61 -15.30
N ARG A 107 5.02 -3.73 -14.31
CA ARG A 107 4.58 -2.34 -14.57
C ARG A 107 5.56 -1.53 -15.41
N THR A 108 6.86 -1.76 -15.24
CA THR A 108 7.90 -0.93 -15.85
C THR A 108 8.27 -1.41 -17.25
N TYR A 109 8.27 -2.72 -17.47
CA TYR A 109 8.81 -3.34 -18.68
C TYR A 109 7.76 -4.05 -19.53
N THR A 110 6.56 -4.31 -19.01
CA THR A 110 5.54 -5.04 -19.78
C THR A 110 4.36 -4.20 -20.22
N SER A 111 4.20 -2.95 -19.76
CA SER A 111 3.32 -1.80 -20.17
C SER A 111 1.99 -2.03 -20.91
N ASP A 112 1.55 -3.27 -21.12
CA ASP A 112 0.31 -3.67 -21.73
C ASP A 112 -0.76 -3.57 -20.64
N GLU A 113 -1.26 -2.35 -20.43
CA GLU A 113 -2.36 -2.00 -19.52
C GLU A 113 -3.62 -2.87 -19.73
N HIS A 114 -3.72 -3.56 -20.88
CA HIS A 114 -4.86 -4.37 -21.27
C HIS A 114 -4.83 -5.83 -20.75
N LEU A 115 -3.72 -6.31 -20.20
CA LEU A 115 -3.57 -7.74 -19.88
C LEU A 115 -4.28 -8.19 -18.59
N VAL A 116 -4.44 -7.29 -17.61
CA VAL A 116 -5.13 -7.61 -16.35
C VAL A 116 -6.63 -7.85 -16.59
N LEU A 117 -7.20 -7.23 -17.62
CA LEU A 117 -8.59 -7.42 -18.03
C LEU A 117 -8.77 -8.59 -19.02
N SER A 118 -7.67 -9.17 -19.53
CA SER A 118 -7.69 -10.22 -20.56
C SER A 118 -7.21 -11.58 -20.08
N ALA A 119 -6.83 -11.77 -18.82
CA ALA A 119 -6.36 -13.07 -18.32
C ALA A 119 -7.41 -14.20 -18.45
N GLU A 120 -8.71 -13.85 -18.43
CA GLU A 120 -9.79 -14.79 -18.73
C GLU A 120 -10.07 -14.94 -20.25
N ARG A 121 -9.57 -14.03 -21.08
CA ARG A 121 -9.87 -13.95 -22.53
C ARG A 121 -8.74 -14.42 -23.44
N ASP A 122 -7.49 -14.35 -22.99
CA ASP A 122 -6.31 -14.76 -23.77
C ASP A 122 -5.20 -15.31 -22.84
N PRO A 123 -5.16 -16.63 -22.59
CA PRO A 123 -4.10 -17.26 -21.78
C PRO A 123 -2.72 -17.15 -22.43
N GLU A 124 -2.65 -17.02 -23.76
CA GLU A 124 -1.38 -16.84 -24.48
C GLU A 124 -0.75 -15.48 -24.17
N ALA A 125 -1.58 -14.46 -23.94
CA ALA A 125 -1.12 -13.14 -23.54
C ALA A 125 -0.46 -13.16 -22.16
N VAL A 126 -0.96 -13.99 -21.24
CA VAL A 126 -0.36 -14.19 -19.92
C VAL A 126 1.01 -14.88 -20.04
N LEU A 127 1.12 -15.89 -20.92
CA LEU A 127 2.40 -16.55 -21.19
C LEU A 127 3.43 -15.59 -21.77
N ARG A 128 3.06 -14.82 -22.80
CA ARG A 128 3.96 -13.80 -23.39
C ARG A 128 4.42 -12.76 -22.37
N MET A 129 3.54 -12.34 -21.46
CA MET A 129 3.94 -11.41 -20.40
C MET A 129 4.92 -12.05 -19.42
N ARG A 130 4.68 -13.30 -19.05
CA ARG A 130 5.58 -14.07 -18.19
C ARG A 130 6.95 -14.23 -18.82
N GLU A 131 7.00 -14.58 -20.10
CA GLU A 131 8.25 -14.67 -20.87
C GLU A 131 8.99 -13.34 -20.94
N ARG A 132 8.28 -12.21 -21.11
CA ARG A 132 8.90 -10.88 -21.07
C ARG A 132 9.50 -10.57 -19.71
N ILE A 133 8.76 -10.85 -18.62
CA ILE A 133 9.25 -10.62 -17.25
C ILE A 133 10.48 -11.50 -16.99
N ASP A 134 10.39 -12.79 -17.33
CA ASP A 134 11.49 -13.73 -17.17
C ASP A 134 12.71 -13.28 -18.00
N GLY A 135 12.51 -12.80 -19.23
CA GLY A 135 13.57 -12.25 -20.07
C GLY A 135 14.27 -11.02 -19.45
N VAL A 136 13.53 -10.11 -18.83
CA VAL A 136 14.14 -8.98 -18.09
C VAL A 136 14.92 -9.48 -16.89
N LEU A 137 14.36 -10.38 -16.09
CA LEU A 137 15.03 -10.93 -14.91
C LEU A 137 16.29 -11.72 -15.28
N GLU A 138 16.28 -12.47 -16.38
CA GLU A 138 17.46 -13.14 -16.93
C GLU A 138 18.53 -12.14 -17.38
N SER A 139 18.14 -11.04 -18.03
CA SER A 139 19.09 -9.99 -18.42
C SER A 139 19.80 -9.37 -17.20
N TRP A 140 19.11 -9.31 -16.06
CA TRP A 140 19.68 -8.81 -14.80
C TRP A 140 20.54 -9.85 -14.09
N ARG A 141 20.29 -11.15 -14.27
CA ARG A 141 21.16 -12.25 -13.81
C ARG A 141 22.50 -12.23 -14.53
N GLY A 142 22.47 -11.92 -15.83
CA GLY A 142 23.63 -11.62 -16.66
C GLY A 142 24.17 -12.79 -17.46
#